data_AF-A0A9Q1DM32-F1
#
_entry.id   AF-A0A9Q1DM32-F1
#
_cell.length_a   1.000
_cell.length_b   1.000
_cell.length_c   1.000
_cell.angle_alpha   90.00
_cell.angle_beta   90.00
_cell.angle_gamma   90.00
#
_symmetry.space_group_name_H-M   'P 1'
#
loop_
_entity.id
_entity.type
_entity.pdbx_description
1 polymer ?
#
loop_
_entity_poly.entity_id
_entity_poly.type
_entity_poly.pdbx_seq_one_letter_code
_entity_poly.pdbx_strand_id
1 'polypeptide(L)'
;MATNYNHNPKDEGQVERNYSWNNTKPCTCSVSFVLDKAFEGSVFMYYGLSNFYQNHRRYVKSRDDRQLNGDTSVLTNPSKECEPYRTDVKPIAPCGAIANSLFNDTLVLNYISLNGTPISIPLVKKGIAWWTDKHIKFRNPGGNNSDLITAFQGTTKPINWAKPVYELDTDPDNNGFINKDFIVWMRTAALPTFRKLYRIIQKNSMGPTLPRGNYTLDVTYNYPVRGFDGRKRMILSTISWMGGKNPFLGIAYITVGSICFSLGVVLFIIHHKYGTRNNSADITT
;
A
#
# COMPACT_ATOMS: atom_id res chain seq x y z
N MET A 1 13.64 14.37 6.56
CA MET A 1 12.72 15.48 6.92
C MET A 1 11.43 15.27 6.16
N ALA A 2 10.29 15.40 6.79
CA ALA A 2 8.99 15.36 6.12
C ALA A 2 8.61 16.82 5.82
N THR A 3 8.71 17.23 4.57
CA THR A 3 8.26 18.56 4.11
C THR A 3 6.75 18.47 3.84
N ASN A 4 5.97 19.07 4.74
CA ASN A 4 4.55 19.31 4.53
C ASN A 4 4.40 20.53 3.62
N TYR A 5 3.83 20.34 2.43
CA TYR A 5 3.34 21.45 1.61
C TYR A 5 1.82 21.50 1.69
N ASN A 6 1.31 22.53 2.38
CA ASN A 6 -0.09 22.92 2.36
C ASN A 6 -0.28 23.90 1.20
N HIS A 7 -1.02 23.51 0.18
CA HIS A 7 -1.56 24.42 -0.82
C HIS A 7 -3.02 24.68 -0.48
N ASN A 8 -3.38 25.95 -0.23
CA ASN A 8 -4.73 26.37 0.10
C ASN A 8 -5.19 27.43 -0.90
N PRO A 9 -6.11 27.11 -1.82
CA PRO A 9 -6.95 28.09 -2.47
C PRO A 9 -8.32 28.06 -1.80
N LYS A 10 -8.63 29.14 -1.06
CA LYS A 10 -10.00 29.46 -0.67
C LYS A 10 -10.75 29.97 -1.90
N ASP A 11 -12.05 29.70 -1.90
CA ASP A 11 -13.10 30.25 -2.77
C ASP A 11 -13.27 29.56 -4.14
N GLU A 12 -14.18 28.57 -4.18
CA GLU A 12 -15.12 28.37 -5.29
C GLU A 12 -16.20 27.35 -4.89
N GLY A 13 -17.47 27.70 -5.13
CA GLY A 13 -18.68 27.07 -4.60
C GLY A 13 -18.82 25.56 -4.86
N GLN A 14 -19.48 24.89 -3.91
CA GLN A 14 -19.84 23.47 -4.00
C GLN A 14 -20.91 23.26 -5.07
N VAL A 15 -20.48 22.86 -6.27
CA VAL A 15 -21.31 22.14 -7.22
C VAL A 15 -20.99 20.66 -7.05
N GLU A 16 -21.92 19.88 -6.51
CA GLU A 16 -21.86 18.41 -6.53
C GLU A 16 -21.90 17.92 -7.97
N ARG A 17 -20.72 17.81 -8.59
CA ARG A 17 -20.56 17.18 -9.91
C ARG A 17 -20.40 15.68 -9.70
N ASN A 18 -21.40 14.92 -10.15
CA ASN A 18 -21.28 13.48 -10.35
C ASN A 18 -20.15 13.23 -11.37
N TYR A 19 -18.96 12.87 -10.88
CA TYR A 19 -17.82 12.53 -11.72
C TYR A 19 -18.06 11.15 -12.36
N SER A 20 -18.44 11.14 -13.64
CA SER A 20 -18.39 9.93 -14.46
C SER A 20 -16.98 9.75 -15.03
N TRP A 21 -16.43 8.55 -14.86
CA TRP A 21 -15.06 8.18 -15.24
C TRP A 21 -14.81 8.16 -16.77
N ASN A 22 -15.85 8.31 -17.58
CA ASN A 22 -15.80 8.06 -19.02
C ASN A 22 -15.36 9.27 -19.87
N ASN A 23 -15.14 10.47 -19.31
CA ASN A 23 -14.90 11.67 -20.14
C ASN A 23 -13.82 12.63 -19.64
N THR A 24 -12.89 12.15 -18.81
CA THR A 24 -11.77 12.98 -18.32
C THR A 24 -10.54 12.81 -19.19
N LYS A 25 -10.11 13.89 -19.85
CA LYS A 25 -8.77 13.97 -20.48
C LYS A 25 -7.71 13.55 -19.45
N PRO A 26 -6.67 12.79 -19.85
CA PRO A 26 -5.62 12.38 -18.94
C PRO A 26 -4.96 13.62 -18.33
N CYS A 27 -5.12 13.80 -17.02
CA CYS A 27 -4.53 14.92 -16.29
C CYS A 27 -3.12 14.50 -15.86
N THR A 28 -2.10 15.12 -16.44
CA THR A 28 -0.72 14.89 -16.04
C THR A 28 -0.22 16.06 -15.19
N CYS A 29 0.55 15.74 -14.15
CA CYS A 29 1.17 16.72 -13.26
C CYS A 29 2.61 16.28 -12.99
N SER A 30 3.54 17.24 -13.02
CA SER A 30 4.94 17.03 -12.69
C SER A 30 5.27 17.73 -11.37
N VAL A 31 5.83 16.97 -10.43
CA VAL A 31 6.22 17.49 -9.11
C VAL A 31 7.74 17.40 -8.99
N SER A 32 8.39 18.55 -8.94
CA SER A 32 9.84 18.65 -8.74
C SER A 32 10.19 18.62 -7.25
N PHE A 33 11.21 17.86 -6.87
CA PHE A 33 11.71 17.79 -5.50
C PHE A 33 13.21 17.51 -5.45
N VAL A 34 13.84 17.80 -4.31
CA VAL A 34 15.28 17.62 -4.10
C VAL A 34 15.51 16.53 -3.05
N LEU A 35 16.47 15.64 -3.31
CA LEU A 35 16.98 14.70 -2.32
C LEU A 35 18.26 15.23 -1.68
N ASP A 36 18.18 15.61 -0.41
CA ASP A 36 19.32 16.14 0.35
C ASP A 36 20.39 15.08 0.63
N LYS A 37 19.96 13.81 0.76
CA LYS A 37 20.81 12.67 1.07
C LYS A 37 20.61 11.58 0.03
N ALA A 38 21.71 10.91 -0.32
CA ALA A 38 21.67 9.75 -1.19
C ALA A 38 21.04 8.54 -0.48
N PHE A 39 20.37 7.68 -1.25
CA PHE A 39 19.91 6.38 -0.78
C PHE A 39 20.89 5.29 -1.21
N GLU A 40 21.58 4.70 -0.24
CA GLU A 40 22.64 3.69 -0.49
C GLU A 40 22.13 2.26 -0.72
N GLY A 41 20.94 1.96 -0.19
CA GLY A 41 20.29 0.65 -0.29
C GLY A 41 19.15 0.66 -1.30
N SER A 42 18.54 -0.51 -1.52
CA SER A 42 17.34 -0.62 -2.35
C SER A 42 16.23 0.29 -1.81
N VAL A 43 15.60 1.02 -2.73
CA VAL A 43 14.58 2.01 -2.39
C VAL A 43 13.21 1.46 -2.74
N PHE A 44 12.27 1.63 -1.82
CA PHE A 44 10.90 1.20 -1.97
C PHE A 44 10.04 2.45 -2.19
N MET A 45 9.33 2.46 -3.31
CA MET A 45 8.43 3.54 -3.69
C MET A 45 7.00 3.14 -3.32
N TYR A 46 6.36 3.93 -2.47
CA TYR A 46 4.99 3.72 -2.02
C TYR A 46 4.09 4.84 -2.50
N TYR A 47 2.84 4.51 -2.84
CA TYR A 47 1.77 5.50 -2.83
C TYR A 47 1.08 5.48 -1.46
N GLY A 48 0.68 6.64 -0.98
CA GLY A 48 -0.05 6.83 0.25
C GLY A 48 -1.38 7.51 0.01
N LEU A 49 -2.42 6.98 0.65
CA LEU A 49 -3.74 7.57 0.68
C LEU A 49 -4.07 7.97 2.12
N SER A 50 -4.83 9.04 2.26
CA SER A 50 -5.36 9.53 3.53
C SER A 50 -6.84 9.80 3.39
N ASN A 51 -7.54 9.76 4.53
CA ASN A 51 -8.99 9.83 4.59
C ASN A 51 -9.69 8.74 3.74
N PHE A 52 -9.09 7.55 3.64
CA PHE A 52 -9.64 6.43 2.87
C PHE A 52 -9.79 5.19 3.76
N TYR A 53 -11.03 4.87 4.14
CA TYR A 53 -11.34 3.89 5.18
C TYR A 53 -11.47 2.46 4.63
N GLN A 54 -10.33 1.84 4.24
CA GLN A 54 -10.30 0.43 3.83
C GLN A 54 -10.74 -0.55 4.94
N ASN A 55 -10.69 -0.12 6.20
CA ASN A 55 -11.05 -0.90 7.37
C ASN A 55 -12.56 -0.89 7.69
N HIS A 56 -13.38 -0.17 6.92
CA HIS A 56 -14.82 -0.17 7.13
C HIS A 56 -15.41 -1.58 6.91
N ARG A 57 -16.22 -2.07 7.85
CA ARG A 57 -16.72 -3.47 7.85
C ARG A 57 -17.33 -3.91 6.51
N ARG A 58 -18.20 -3.07 5.92
CA ARG A 58 -18.83 -3.38 4.63
C ARG A 58 -17.84 -3.37 3.47
N TYR A 59 -16.81 -2.52 3.54
CA TYR A 59 -15.76 -2.49 2.52
C TYR A 59 -14.88 -3.74 2.59
N VAL A 60 -14.42 -4.12 3.78
CA VAL A 60 -13.57 -5.31 3.99
C VAL A 60 -14.28 -6.60 3.57
N LYS A 61 -15.57 -6.72 3.85
CA LYS A 61 -16.39 -7.89 3.49
C LYS A 61 -16.69 -7.99 2.00
N SER A 62 -16.67 -6.86 1.27
CA SER A 62 -17.09 -6.81 -0.13
C SER A 62 -16.00 -7.33 -1.07
N ARG A 63 -15.83 -8.65 -1.10
CA ARG A 63 -15.00 -9.44 -2.00
C ARG A 63 -15.43 -10.92 -1.99
N ASP A 64 -15.02 -11.68 -3.00
CA ASP A 64 -15.18 -13.14 -3.03
C ASP A 64 -13.82 -13.83 -3.10
N ASP A 65 -13.39 -14.42 -1.98
CA ASP A 65 -12.09 -15.09 -1.89
C ASP A 65 -12.01 -16.38 -2.74
N ARG A 66 -13.15 -17.03 -3.05
CA ARG A 66 -13.17 -18.20 -3.96
C ARG A 66 -12.98 -17.74 -5.41
N GLN A 67 -13.64 -16.65 -5.80
CA GLN A 67 -13.47 -16.05 -7.12
C GLN A 67 -12.01 -15.62 -7.33
N LEU A 68 -11.42 -14.94 -6.36
CA LEU A 68 -10.02 -14.48 -6.40
C LEU A 68 -8.99 -15.62 -6.40
N ASN A 69 -9.39 -16.80 -5.91
CA ASN A 69 -8.61 -18.03 -5.97
C ASN A 69 -8.85 -18.83 -7.29
N GLY A 70 -9.56 -18.26 -8.26
CA GLY A 70 -9.75 -18.85 -9.58
C GLY A 70 -10.76 -20.00 -9.64
N ASP A 71 -11.66 -20.12 -8.65
CA ASP A 71 -12.72 -21.11 -8.67
C ASP A 71 -13.75 -20.77 -9.77
N THR A 72 -13.82 -21.63 -10.78
CA THR A 72 -14.67 -21.42 -11.96
C THR A 72 -16.16 -21.51 -11.64
N SER A 73 -16.55 -22.20 -10.56
CA SER A 73 -17.96 -22.37 -10.18
C SER A 73 -18.60 -21.08 -9.67
N VAL A 74 -17.81 -20.19 -9.08
CA VAL A 74 -18.28 -18.91 -8.52
C VAL A 74 -18.00 -17.72 -9.45
N LEU A 75 -17.32 -17.94 -10.57
CA LEU A 75 -16.95 -16.86 -11.48
C LEU A 75 -18.18 -16.20 -12.12
N THR A 76 -19.19 -16.99 -12.46
CA THR A 76 -20.49 -16.54 -13.01
C THR A 76 -21.55 -16.27 -11.94
N ASN A 77 -21.32 -16.67 -10.69
CA ASN A 77 -22.22 -16.41 -9.57
C ASN A 77 -21.42 -16.11 -8.29
N PRO A 78 -20.78 -14.93 -8.21
CA PRO A 78 -19.95 -14.55 -7.07
C PRO A 78 -20.77 -14.43 -5.78
N SER A 79 -20.11 -14.34 -4.63
CA SER A 79 -20.72 -14.20 -3.31
C SER A 79 -21.65 -12.98 -3.19
N LYS A 80 -22.72 -13.11 -2.38
CA LYS A 80 -23.63 -12.02 -2.02
C LYS A 80 -22.94 -10.91 -1.21
N GLU A 81 -21.80 -11.20 -0.57
CA GLU A 81 -21.03 -10.20 0.17
C GLU A 81 -20.46 -9.10 -0.75
N CYS A 82 -20.34 -9.37 -2.06
CA CYS A 82 -19.86 -8.40 -3.05
C CYS A 82 -20.86 -7.27 -3.36
N GLU A 83 -22.11 -7.32 -2.89
CA GLU A 83 -23.10 -6.28 -3.16
C GLU A 83 -22.64 -4.89 -2.68
N PRO A 84 -22.89 -3.81 -3.46
CA PRO A 84 -23.61 -3.77 -4.74
C PRO A 84 -22.76 -4.12 -5.98
N TYR A 85 -21.47 -4.40 -5.81
CA TYR A 85 -20.50 -4.62 -6.91
C TYR A 85 -20.37 -6.08 -7.30
N ARG A 86 -21.49 -6.80 -7.28
CA ARG A 86 -21.54 -8.24 -7.58
C ARG A 86 -21.80 -8.49 -9.07
N THR A 87 -22.74 -7.73 -9.61
CA THR A 87 -23.26 -7.88 -10.97
C THR A 87 -23.52 -6.50 -11.53
N ASP A 88 -23.23 -6.32 -12.82
CA ASP A 88 -23.72 -5.18 -13.60
C ASP A 88 -24.67 -5.73 -14.68
N VAL A 89 -24.30 -5.71 -15.96
CA VAL A 89 -25.00 -6.49 -17.00
C VAL A 89 -24.65 -7.97 -16.92
N LYS A 90 -23.43 -8.27 -16.47
CA LYS A 90 -22.88 -9.61 -16.26
C LYS A 90 -22.24 -9.69 -14.86
N PRO A 91 -21.97 -10.90 -14.35
CA PRO A 91 -21.20 -11.08 -13.12
C PRO A 91 -19.85 -10.36 -13.23
N ILE A 92 -19.49 -9.58 -12.19
CA ILE A 92 -18.27 -8.79 -12.19
C ILE A 92 -17.09 -9.68 -11.75
N ALA A 93 -15.99 -9.63 -12.49
CA ALA A 93 -14.73 -10.28 -12.13
C ALA A 93 -13.58 -9.26 -12.22
N PRO A 94 -12.93 -8.90 -11.09
CA PRO A 94 -13.22 -9.29 -9.70
C PRO A 94 -14.37 -8.49 -9.08
N CYS A 95 -15.27 -9.16 -8.33
CA CYS A 95 -16.38 -8.49 -7.65
C CYS A 95 -15.96 -7.76 -6.36
N GLY A 96 -16.79 -6.81 -5.95
CA GLY A 96 -16.71 -6.18 -4.62
C GLY A 96 -16.08 -4.78 -4.60
N ALA A 97 -16.34 -4.07 -3.50
CA ALA A 97 -15.95 -2.66 -3.32
C ALA A 97 -14.43 -2.47 -3.30
N ILE A 98 -13.70 -3.46 -2.77
CA ILE A 98 -12.24 -3.41 -2.70
C ILE A 98 -11.66 -3.40 -4.11
N ALA A 99 -12.06 -4.36 -4.95
CA ALA A 99 -11.63 -4.46 -6.33
C ALA A 99 -12.06 -3.23 -7.14
N ASN A 100 -13.32 -2.83 -7.04
CA ASN A 100 -13.87 -1.72 -7.81
C ASN A 100 -13.13 -0.38 -7.55
N SER A 101 -12.57 -0.17 -6.37
CA SER A 101 -11.87 1.06 -6.01
C SER A 101 -10.34 1.00 -6.19
N LEU A 102 -9.84 0.11 -7.06
CA LEU A 102 -8.43 -0.07 -7.38
C LEU A 102 -7.72 1.25 -7.70
N PHE A 103 -6.58 1.48 -7.05
CA PHE A 103 -5.71 2.62 -7.34
C PHE A 103 -5.12 2.52 -8.76
N ASN A 104 -5.27 3.58 -9.56
CA ASN A 104 -4.96 3.57 -10.99
C ASN A 104 -4.15 4.79 -11.49
N ASP A 105 -3.51 5.57 -10.60
CA ASP A 105 -2.52 6.56 -11.05
C ASP A 105 -1.27 5.87 -11.57
N THR A 106 -0.65 6.44 -12.59
CA THR A 106 0.69 6.07 -13.04
C THR A 106 1.73 7.06 -12.53
N LEU A 107 2.76 6.53 -11.87
CA LEU A 107 3.86 7.31 -11.30
C LEU A 107 5.17 6.97 -12.04
N VAL A 108 5.85 7.98 -12.58
CA VAL A 108 7.15 7.87 -13.23
C VAL A 108 8.13 8.79 -12.51
N LEU A 109 9.28 8.23 -12.12
CA LEU A 109 10.31 8.97 -11.40
C LEU A 109 11.50 9.23 -12.32
N ASN A 110 11.88 10.50 -12.43
CA ASN A 110 12.98 10.95 -13.27
C ASN A 110 14.02 11.68 -12.42
N TYR A 111 15.30 11.41 -12.67
CA TYR A 111 16.44 12.15 -12.12
C TYR A 111 16.85 13.25 -13.09
N ILE A 112 17.00 14.48 -12.60
CA ILE A 112 17.47 15.60 -13.43
C ILE A 112 19.00 15.62 -13.37
N SER A 113 19.64 15.32 -14.50
CA SER A 113 21.09 15.41 -14.64
C SER A 113 21.60 16.85 -14.52
N LEU A 114 22.90 17.04 -14.30
CA LEU A 114 23.54 18.36 -14.25
C LEU A 114 23.32 19.18 -15.54
N ASN A 115 23.11 18.49 -16.67
CA ASN A 115 22.82 19.10 -17.96
C ASN A 115 21.33 19.44 -18.17
N GLY A 116 20.49 19.24 -17.15
CA GLY A 116 19.04 19.50 -17.20
C GLY A 116 18.21 18.39 -17.89
N THR A 117 18.84 17.33 -18.39
CA THR A 117 18.12 16.23 -19.04
C THR A 117 17.48 15.29 -18.01
N PRO A 118 16.18 14.95 -18.15
CA PRO A 118 15.52 13.99 -17.29
C PRO A 118 15.92 12.56 -17.68
N ILE A 119 16.45 11.81 -16.72
CA ILE A 119 16.83 10.40 -16.85
C ILE A 119 15.80 9.56 -16.09
N SER A 120 15.10 8.68 -16.79
CA SER A 120 14.07 7.84 -16.16
C SER A 120 14.67 6.74 -15.30
N ILE A 121 14.15 6.60 -14.08
CA ILE A 121 14.63 5.62 -13.12
C ILE A 121 13.88 4.31 -13.33
N PRO A 122 14.58 3.18 -13.55
CA PRO A 122 13.92 1.90 -13.75
C PRO A 122 13.16 1.46 -12.48
N LEU A 123 11.85 1.36 -12.60
CA LEU A 123 10.95 0.95 -11.53
C LEU A 123 10.57 -0.53 -11.68
N VAL A 124 11.04 -1.38 -10.78
CA VAL A 124 10.80 -2.83 -10.84
C VAL A 124 9.46 -3.20 -10.20
N LYS A 125 8.65 -3.98 -10.93
CA LYS A 125 7.38 -4.56 -10.47
C LYS A 125 7.56 -5.87 -9.69
N LYS A 126 8.68 -6.58 -9.89
CA LYS A 126 8.97 -7.87 -9.25
C LYS A 126 9.19 -7.69 -7.74
N GLY A 127 8.59 -8.56 -6.93
CA GLY A 127 8.80 -8.60 -5.47
C GLY A 127 7.95 -7.63 -4.65
N ILE A 128 6.94 -6.96 -5.23
CA ILE A 128 6.08 -6.02 -4.47
C ILE A 128 4.97 -6.69 -3.67
N ALA A 129 4.55 -7.90 -4.08
CA ALA A 129 3.54 -8.70 -3.41
C ALA A 129 4.20 -9.85 -2.63
N TRP A 130 3.53 -10.31 -1.57
CA TRP A 130 4.01 -11.44 -0.77
C TRP A 130 3.91 -12.74 -1.56
N TRP A 131 4.86 -13.64 -1.34
CA TRP A 131 4.94 -14.92 -2.05
C TRP A 131 3.66 -15.75 -1.87
N THR A 132 3.13 -15.83 -0.64
CA THR A 132 1.89 -16.55 -0.34
C THR A 132 0.68 -15.94 -1.04
N ASP A 133 0.59 -14.60 -1.10
CA ASP A 133 -0.49 -13.95 -1.83
C ASP A 133 -0.41 -14.29 -3.32
N LYS A 134 0.78 -14.21 -3.93
CA LYS A 134 0.95 -14.48 -5.36
C LYS A 134 0.73 -15.95 -5.75
N HIS A 135 1.20 -16.90 -4.94
CA HIS A 135 1.29 -18.31 -5.34
C HIS A 135 0.23 -19.22 -4.71
N ILE A 136 -0.41 -18.78 -3.62
CA ILE A 136 -1.39 -19.59 -2.89
C ILE A 136 -2.76 -18.93 -2.92
N LYS A 137 -2.85 -17.65 -2.54
CA LYS A 137 -4.14 -16.99 -2.27
C LYS A 137 -4.87 -16.52 -3.53
N PHE A 138 -4.14 -15.98 -4.50
CA PHE A 138 -4.69 -15.47 -5.75
C PHE A 138 -4.29 -16.38 -6.90
N ARG A 139 -5.25 -16.74 -7.75
CA ARG A 139 -5.01 -17.60 -8.92
C ARG A 139 -5.96 -17.21 -10.05
N ASN A 140 -5.48 -17.35 -11.29
CA ASN A 140 -6.35 -17.19 -12.45
C ASN A 140 -7.23 -18.44 -12.64
N PRO A 141 -8.48 -18.28 -13.09
CA PRO A 141 -9.33 -19.41 -13.46
C PRO A 141 -8.73 -20.18 -14.64
N GLY A 142 -8.98 -21.49 -14.72
CA GLY A 142 -8.52 -22.34 -15.82
C GLY A 142 -7.07 -22.87 -15.71
N GLY A 143 -6.31 -22.44 -14.70
CA GLY A 143 -4.94 -22.92 -14.45
C GLY A 143 -3.87 -22.22 -15.31
N ASN A 144 -2.68 -22.82 -15.41
CA ASN A 144 -1.51 -22.15 -15.99
C ASN A 144 -1.51 -22.03 -17.53
N ASN A 145 -2.35 -22.80 -18.23
CA ASN A 145 -2.33 -22.92 -19.69
C ASN A 145 -3.59 -22.40 -20.39
N SER A 146 -4.52 -21.80 -19.66
CA SER A 146 -5.73 -21.22 -20.26
C SER A 146 -5.50 -19.79 -20.69
N ASP A 147 -5.88 -19.47 -21.93
CA ASP A 147 -6.00 -18.09 -22.37
C ASP A 147 -6.95 -17.32 -21.44
N LEU A 148 -6.48 -16.20 -20.89
CA LEU A 148 -7.22 -15.44 -19.89
C LEU A 148 -8.53 -14.88 -20.45
N ILE A 149 -8.56 -14.50 -21.72
CA ILE A 149 -9.78 -13.97 -22.36
C ILE A 149 -10.87 -15.03 -22.33
N THR A 150 -10.51 -16.26 -22.68
CA THR A 150 -11.41 -17.42 -22.64
C THR A 150 -11.78 -17.78 -21.19
N ALA A 151 -10.82 -17.74 -20.26
CA ALA A 151 -11.05 -18.08 -18.86
C ALA A 151 -12.02 -17.12 -18.14
N PHE A 152 -12.06 -15.85 -18.56
CA PHE A 152 -12.97 -14.82 -18.04
C PHE A 152 -14.25 -14.64 -18.87
N GLN A 153 -14.51 -15.52 -19.84
CA GLN A 153 -15.70 -15.43 -20.67
C GLN A 153 -16.98 -15.44 -19.83
N GLY A 154 -17.93 -14.56 -20.18
CA GLY A 154 -19.19 -14.42 -19.45
C GLY A 154 -19.15 -13.49 -18.23
N THR A 155 -17.98 -12.95 -17.90
CA THR A 155 -17.84 -11.91 -16.85
C THR A 155 -17.72 -10.52 -17.45
N THR A 156 -17.79 -9.50 -16.60
CA THR A 156 -17.50 -8.10 -16.96
C THR A 156 -16.51 -7.46 -15.99
N LYS A 157 -15.86 -6.38 -16.43
CA LYS A 157 -14.96 -5.58 -15.61
C LYS A 157 -15.71 -4.85 -14.49
N PRO A 158 -15.05 -4.50 -13.38
CA PRO A 158 -15.62 -3.61 -12.38
C PRO A 158 -16.00 -2.25 -12.98
N ILE A 159 -17.00 -1.61 -12.37
CA ILE A 159 -17.64 -0.38 -12.88
C ILE A 159 -16.61 0.73 -13.10
N ASN A 160 -15.72 0.96 -12.13
CA ASN A 160 -14.73 2.04 -12.20
C ASN A 160 -13.43 1.65 -12.91
N TRP A 161 -13.34 0.45 -13.49
CA TRP A 161 -12.15 0.02 -14.21
C TRP A 161 -12.23 0.46 -15.67
N ALA A 162 -11.13 0.97 -16.23
CA ALA A 162 -11.05 1.28 -17.65
C ALA A 162 -10.92 0.00 -18.50
N LYS A 163 -10.14 -0.98 -18.00
CA LYS A 163 -9.80 -2.23 -18.67
C LYS A 163 -10.22 -3.43 -17.82
N PRO A 164 -10.52 -4.59 -18.43
CA PRO A 164 -10.78 -5.82 -17.69
C PRO A 164 -9.52 -6.38 -17.01
N VAL A 165 -9.73 -7.33 -16.10
CA VAL A 165 -8.65 -7.88 -15.26
C VAL A 165 -7.56 -8.62 -16.02
N TYR A 166 -7.90 -9.20 -17.17
CA TYR A 166 -6.97 -9.89 -18.06
C TYR A 166 -6.23 -8.95 -19.03
N GLU A 167 -6.39 -7.64 -18.89
CA GLU A 167 -5.64 -6.61 -19.65
C GLU A 167 -4.86 -5.66 -18.72
N LEU A 168 -4.62 -6.07 -17.47
CA LEU A 168 -3.91 -5.25 -16.48
C LEU A 168 -2.41 -5.14 -16.75
N ASP A 169 -1.80 -6.18 -17.33
CA ASP A 169 -0.40 -6.18 -17.72
C ASP A 169 -0.18 -7.02 -18.98
N THR A 170 0.91 -6.74 -19.70
CA THR A 170 1.33 -7.51 -20.87
C THR A 170 2.10 -8.77 -20.47
N ASP A 171 2.71 -8.78 -19.28
CA ASP A 171 3.41 -9.93 -18.73
C ASP A 171 2.42 -10.98 -18.21
N PRO A 172 2.38 -12.20 -18.77
CA PRO A 172 1.49 -13.28 -18.31
C PRO A 172 1.66 -13.62 -16.82
N ASP A 173 2.89 -13.53 -16.28
CA ASP A 173 3.21 -13.79 -14.87
C ASP A 173 2.78 -12.64 -13.92
N ASN A 174 2.14 -11.61 -14.48
CA ASN A 174 1.63 -10.43 -13.79
C ASN A 174 0.25 -9.99 -14.28
N ASN A 175 -0.54 -10.87 -14.89
CA ASN A 175 -1.84 -10.52 -15.46
C ASN A 175 -3.00 -11.33 -14.84
N GLY A 176 -4.22 -10.81 -14.89
CA GLY A 176 -5.38 -11.40 -14.22
C GLY A 176 -5.39 -11.14 -12.70
N PHE A 177 -5.96 -12.06 -11.92
CA PHE A 177 -6.01 -11.98 -10.46
C PHE A 177 -4.64 -12.07 -9.79
N ILE A 178 -3.63 -12.57 -10.50
CA ILE A 178 -2.25 -12.64 -10.01
C ILE A 178 -1.43 -11.36 -10.27
N ASN A 179 -2.06 -10.32 -10.84
CA ASN A 179 -1.41 -9.02 -11.02
C ASN A 179 -0.94 -8.46 -9.67
N LYS A 180 0.35 -8.11 -9.58
CA LYS A 180 0.97 -7.72 -8.29
C LYS A 180 0.42 -6.40 -7.74
N ASP A 181 0.08 -5.43 -8.60
CA ASP A 181 -0.52 -4.16 -8.17
C ASP A 181 -1.93 -4.38 -7.60
N PHE A 182 -2.70 -5.24 -8.27
CA PHE A 182 -4.01 -5.68 -7.78
C PHE A 182 -3.90 -6.40 -6.43
N ILE A 183 -3.00 -7.37 -6.29
CA ILE A 183 -2.78 -8.09 -5.02
C ILE A 183 -2.43 -7.14 -3.88
N VAL A 184 -1.49 -6.20 -4.12
CA VAL A 184 -1.09 -5.20 -3.11
C VAL A 184 -2.30 -4.33 -2.70
N TRP A 185 -3.16 -3.98 -3.64
CA TRP A 185 -4.39 -3.23 -3.35
C TRP A 185 -5.39 -4.04 -2.51
N MET A 186 -5.65 -5.29 -2.90
CA MET A 186 -6.64 -6.18 -2.26
C MET A 186 -6.34 -6.48 -0.79
N ARG A 187 -5.09 -6.31 -0.36
CA ARG A 187 -4.74 -6.34 1.07
C ARG A 187 -5.23 -5.08 1.78
N THR A 188 -6.37 -5.14 2.46
CA THR A 188 -6.97 -4.02 3.18
C THR A 188 -6.04 -3.43 4.25
N ALA A 189 -5.89 -2.11 4.26
CA ALA A 189 -5.19 -1.38 5.30
C ALA A 189 -6.03 -1.28 6.58
N ALA A 190 -5.37 -1.33 7.75
CA ALA A 190 -6.03 -1.25 9.05
C ALA A 190 -6.42 0.17 9.46
N LEU A 191 -5.80 1.19 8.86
CA LEU A 191 -5.96 2.62 9.20
C LEU A 191 -6.40 3.42 7.96
N PRO A 192 -7.13 4.54 8.15
CA PRO A 192 -7.59 5.38 7.04
C PRO A 192 -6.48 6.14 6.31
N THR A 193 -5.32 6.23 6.96
CA THR A 193 -4.10 6.76 6.37
C THR A 193 -3.10 5.63 6.27
N PHE A 194 -2.78 5.25 5.03
CA PHE A 194 -1.93 4.09 4.76
C PHE A 194 -0.98 4.36 3.60
N ARG A 195 -0.06 3.42 3.39
CA ARG A 195 0.81 3.36 2.23
C ARG A 195 0.83 1.94 1.68
N LYS A 196 0.97 1.81 0.37
CA LYS A 196 1.07 0.54 -0.34
C LYS A 196 2.26 0.59 -1.27
N LEU A 197 2.96 -0.53 -1.39
CA LEU A 197 4.18 -0.63 -2.19
C LEU A 197 3.81 -0.55 -3.66
N TYR A 198 4.38 0.42 -4.36
CA TYR A 198 4.19 0.59 -5.80
C TYR A 198 5.29 -0.14 -6.55
N ARG A 199 6.55 0.27 -6.36
CA ARG A 199 7.70 -0.24 -7.11
C ARG A 199 8.94 -0.33 -6.24
N ILE A 200 9.89 -1.14 -6.68
CA ILE A 200 11.21 -1.27 -6.05
C ILE A 200 12.25 -0.72 -7.02
N ILE A 201 13.15 0.12 -6.50
CA ILE A 201 14.33 0.59 -7.20
C ILE A 201 15.48 -0.24 -6.64
N GLN A 202 15.96 -1.18 -7.46
CA GLN A 202 17.01 -2.09 -7.05
C GLN A 202 18.34 -1.37 -6.93
N LYS A 203 19.17 -1.85 -6.01
CA LYS A 203 20.51 -1.30 -5.84
C LYS A 203 21.38 -1.73 -7.02
N ASN A 204 22.00 -0.76 -7.68
CA ASN A 204 23.03 -1.03 -8.68
C ASN A 204 24.40 -1.13 -8.00
N SER A 205 25.30 -1.92 -8.56
CA SER A 205 26.63 -2.21 -7.99
C SER A 205 27.58 -1.01 -8.00
N MET A 206 27.31 0.03 -8.80
CA MET A 206 28.19 1.17 -9.03
C MET A 206 27.61 2.48 -8.47
N GLY A 207 27.47 2.57 -7.14
CA GLY A 207 27.12 3.81 -6.43
C GLY A 207 25.79 3.76 -5.66
N PRO A 208 25.32 4.92 -5.16
CA PRO A 208 24.05 5.02 -4.47
C PRO A 208 22.90 4.71 -5.43
N THR A 209 21.83 4.09 -4.91
CA THR A 209 20.65 3.73 -5.69
C THR A 209 19.91 4.97 -6.18
N LEU A 210 19.79 5.99 -5.33
CA LEU A 210 19.33 7.32 -5.69
C LEU A 210 20.34 8.35 -5.18
N PRO A 211 21.14 9.00 -6.04
CA PRO A 211 22.06 10.05 -5.61
C PRO A 211 21.32 11.28 -5.07
N ARG A 212 22.01 12.11 -4.29
CA ARG A 212 21.52 13.44 -3.95
C ARG A 212 21.32 14.27 -5.22
N GLY A 213 20.29 15.09 -5.30
CA GLY A 213 20.04 15.93 -6.47
C GLY A 213 18.56 16.19 -6.73
N ASN A 214 18.27 16.70 -7.92
CA ASN A 214 16.94 17.12 -8.32
C ASN A 214 16.22 15.97 -9.04
N TYR A 215 14.95 15.79 -8.70
CA TYR A 215 14.09 14.76 -9.25
C TYR A 215 12.76 15.37 -9.67
N THR A 216 12.14 14.75 -10.67
CA THR A 216 10.77 15.04 -11.09
C THR A 216 9.95 13.77 -10.97
N LEU A 217 8.79 13.89 -10.34
CA LEU A 217 7.76 12.86 -10.33
C LEU A 217 6.67 13.25 -11.33
N ASP A 218 6.55 12.50 -12.42
CA ASP A 218 5.46 12.65 -13.37
C ASP A 218 4.31 11.72 -12.98
N VAL A 219 3.13 12.31 -12.79
CA VAL A 219 1.93 11.63 -12.31
C VAL A 219 0.84 11.74 -13.37
N THR A 220 0.34 10.61 -13.85
CA THR A 220 -0.96 10.55 -14.52
C THR A 220 -2.04 10.42 -13.46
N TYR A 221 -2.80 11.47 -13.26
CA TYR A 221 -3.80 11.61 -12.20
C TYR A 221 -5.13 11.02 -12.66
N ASN A 222 -5.35 9.75 -12.34
CA ASN A 222 -6.59 9.04 -12.64
C ASN A 222 -7.46 8.88 -11.40
N TYR A 223 -6.89 8.71 -10.21
CA TYR A 223 -7.61 8.37 -8.99
C TYR A 223 -8.12 9.63 -8.25
N PRO A 224 -9.44 9.92 -8.23
CA PRO A 224 -10.00 11.10 -7.60
C PRO A 224 -10.09 10.89 -6.09
N VAL A 225 -9.58 11.86 -5.34
CA VAL A 225 -9.66 11.85 -3.87
C VAL A 225 -10.39 13.06 -3.29
N ARG A 226 -10.65 14.09 -4.12
CA ARG A 226 -11.28 15.34 -3.69
C ARG A 226 -12.71 15.15 -3.15
N GLY A 227 -13.47 14.21 -3.73
CA GLY A 227 -14.87 13.97 -3.34
C GLY A 227 -15.06 13.50 -1.89
N PHE A 228 -13.99 13.03 -1.23
CA PHE A 228 -14.01 12.62 0.18
C PHE A 228 -12.91 13.32 0.98
N ASP A 229 -12.44 14.48 0.53
CA ASP A 229 -11.33 15.24 1.15
C ASP A 229 -10.10 14.36 1.47
N GLY A 230 -9.77 13.46 0.54
CA GLY A 230 -8.60 12.60 0.63
C GLY A 230 -7.36 13.28 0.08
N ARG A 231 -6.19 12.86 0.56
CA ARG A 231 -4.90 13.29 0.00
C ARG A 231 -4.09 12.10 -0.52
N LYS A 232 -3.39 12.33 -1.64
CA LYS A 232 -2.42 11.40 -2.22
C LYS A 232 -1.00 11.88 -1.94
N ARG A 233 -0.09 10.93 -1.72
CA ARG A 233 1.35 11.20 -1.57
C ARG A 233 2.18 10.07 -2.15
N MET A 234 3.36 10.40 -2.62
CA MET A 234 4.40 9.44 -3.00
C MET A 234 5.47 9.44 -1.91
N ILE A 235 5.93 8.26 -1.50
CA ILE A 235 6.90 8.08 -0.41
C ILE A 235 8.02 7.20 -0.91
N LEU A 236 9.26 7.70 -0.87
CA LEU A 236 10.47 6.91 -1.04
C LEU A 236 11.05 6.56 0.33
N SER A 237 11.38 5.28 0.55
CA SER A 237 11.98 4.82 1.80
C SER A 237 12.90 3.63 1.54
N THR A 238 14.02 3.59 2.24
CA THR A 238 14.75 2.34 2.48
C THR A 238 14.09 1.57 3.63
N ILE A 239 14.38 0.28 3.71
CA ILE A 239 14.02 -0.58 4.84
C ILE A 239 15.29 -1.03 5.55
N SER A 240 15.18 -1.18 6.87
CA SER A 240 16.12 -1.92 7.70
C SER A 240 15.57 -3.33 7.96
N TRP A 241 16.34 -4.16 8.66
CA TRP A 241 15.86 -5.46 9.17
C TRP A 241 14.53 -5.33 9.93
N MET A 242 14.36 -4.24 10.69
CA MET A 242 13.15 -3.98 11.49
C MET A 242 12.07 -3.24 10.69
N GLY A 243 12.18 -3.21 9.37
CA GLY A 243 11.26 -2.51 8.46
C GLY A 243 11.63 -1.05 8.23
N GLY A 244 10.62 -0.25 7.87
CA GLY A 244 10.79 1.18 7.58
C GLY A 244 10.99 2.04 8.85
N LYS A 245 11.23 3.33 8.66
CA LYS A 245 11.45 4.28 9.76
C LYS A 245 10.24 4.36 10.70
N ASN A 246 10.37 3.83 11.91
CA ASN A 246 9.40 3.99 12.99
C ASN A 246 10.13 4.05 14.36
N PRO A 247 10.28 5.25 14.98
CA PRO A 247 10.99 5.38 16.25
C PRO A 247 10.18 4.92 17.47
N PHE A 248 8.87 4.65 17.31
CA PHE A 248 7.96 4.33 18.41
C PHE A 248 8.46 3.16 19.26
N LEU A 249 8.87 2.06 18.61
CA LEU A 249 9.32 0.87 19.32
C LEU A 249 10.57 1.16 20.17
N GLY A 250 11.54 1.88 19.61
CA GLY A 250 12.75 2.27 20.34
C GLY A 250 12.45 3.18 21.53
N ILE A 251 11.59 4.18 21.34
CA ILE A 251 11.14 5.07 22.42
C ILE A 251 10.42 4.27 23.50
N ALA A 252 9.51 3.37 23.13
CA ALA A 252 8.76 2.55 24.08
C ALA A 252 9.69 1.66 24.93
N TYR A 253 10.68 0.99 24.32
CA TYR A 253 11.64 0.18 25.06
C TYR A 253 12.49 1.01 26.03
N ILE A 254 12.97 2.19 25.62
CA ILE A 254 13.73 3.08 26.49
C ILE A 254 12.86 3.53 27.66
N THR A 255 11.63 3.97 27.40
CA THR A 255 10.71 4.44 28.46
C THR A 255 10.39 3.33 29.46
N VAL A 256 9.98 2.15 29.00
CA VAL A 256 9.67 1.02 29.89
C VAL A 256 10.93 0.56 30.64
N GLY A 257 12.07 0.48 29.96
CA GLY A 257 13.35 0.14 30.57
C GLY A 257 13.76 1.12 31.68
N SER A 258 13.61 2.43 31.45
CA SER A 258 13.87 3.45 32.46
C SER A 258 12.95 3.33 33.67
N ILE A 259 11.65 3.10 33.47
CA ILE A 259 10.69 2.91 34.57
C ILE A 259 11.06 1.67 35.40
N CYS A 260 11.35 0.54 34.76
CA CYS A 260 11.76 -0.69 35.44
C CYS A 260 13.07 -0.51 36.20
N PHE A 261 14.05 0.19 35.61
CA PHE A 261 15.33 0.48 36.27
C PHE A 261 15.13 1.35 37.51
N SER A 262 14.36 2.44 37.40
CA SER A 262 14.04 3.30 38.54
C SER A 262 13.31 2.54 39.66
N LEU A 263 12.33 1.71 39.31
CA LEU A 263 11.65 0.84 40.29
C LEU A 263 12.62 -0.15 40.94
N GLY A 264 13.52 -0.75 40.16
CA GLY A 264 14.56 -1.65 40.67
C GLY A 264 15.49 -0.97 41.67
N VAL A 265 15.94 0.27 41.38
CA VAL A 265 16.76 1.07 42.28
C VAL A 265 16.00 1.41 43.57
N VAL A 266 14.73 1.81 43.48
CA VAL A 266 13.89 2.12 44.64
C VAL A 266 13.72 0.89 45.52
N LEU A 267 13.37 -0.27 44.93
CA LEU A 267 13.22 -1.53 45.66
C LEU A 267 14.55 -1.99 46.27
N PHE A 268 15.68 -1.81 45.58
CA PHE A 268 17.01 -2.10 46.11
C PHE A 268 17.33 -1.23 47.34
N ILE A 269 17.05 0.08 47.29
CA ILE A 269 17.24 0.99 48.44
C ILE A 269 16.34 0.58 49.61
N ILE A 270 15.08 0.25 49.35
CA ILE A 270 14.13 -0.22 50.38
C ILE A 270 14.64 -1.52 51.02
N HIS A 271 15.05 -2.49 50.20
CA HIS A 271 15.60 -3.77 50.68
C HIS A 271 16.88 -3.55 51.49
N HIS A 272 17.78 -2.67 51.06
CA HIS A 272 18.99 -2.38 51.82
C HIS A 272 18.70 -1.68 53.16
N LYS A 273 17.70 -0.78 53.22
CA LYS A 273 17.34 -0.07 54.45
C LYS A 273 16.50 -0.89 55.44
N TYR A 274 15.63 -1.77 54.94
CA TYR A 274 14.62 -2.47 55.74
C TYR A 274 14.71 -4.01 55.64
N GLY A 275 15.70 -4.54 54.93
CA GLY A 275 15.88 -5.98 54.69
C GLY A 275 16.36 -6.78 55.90
N THR A 276 16.73 -6.12 57.00
CA THR A 276 16.87 -6.76 58.32
C THR A 276 15.51 -6.92 58.99
N ARG A 277 14.60 -7.72 58.40
CA ARG A 277 13.59 -8.43 59.19
C ARG A 277 14.15 -9.82 59.47
N ASN A 278 14.49 -10.06 60.73
CA ASN A 278 14.96 -11.33 61.28
C ASN A 278 14.17 -12.52 60.69
N ASN A 279 14.87 -13.41 59.97
CA ASN A 279 14.44 -14.80 59.79
C ASN A 279 14.77 -15.60 61.07
N SER A 280 14.40 -15.07 62.23
CA SER A 280 14.39 -15.81 63.50
C SER A 280 12.96 -16.23 63.74
N ALA A 281 12.51 -17.24 63.00
CA ALA A 281 11.36 -18.02 63.43
C ALA A 281 11.83 -18.87 64.61
N ASP A 282 11.21 -18.63 65.77
CA ASP A 282 11.41 -19.38 67.00
C ASP A 282 11.38 -20.91 66.74
N ILE A 283 12.48 -21.58 67.06
CA ILE A 283 12.45 -23.02 67.37
C ILE A 283 12.59 -23.10 68.89
N THR A 284 11.46 -23.02 69.60
CA THR A 284 11.37 -23.43 71.00
C THR A 284 11.49 -24.94 71.07
N THR A 285 12.52 -25.43 71.77
CA THR A 285 12.63 -26.80 72.29
C THR A 285 12.12 -26.84 73.72
#